data_AF-A0A4S8LS13-F1
#
_entry.id   AF-A0A4S8LS13-F1
#
_cell.length_a   1.000
_cell.length_b   1.000
_cell.length_c   1.000
_cell.angle_alpha   90.00
_cell.angle_beta   90.00
_cell.angle_gamma   90.00
#
_symmetry.space_group_name_H-M   'P 1'
#
loop_
_entity.id
_entity.type
_entity.pdbx_description
1 polymer ?
#
loop_
_entity_poly.entity_id
_entity_poly.type
_entity_poly.pdbx_seq_one_letter_code
_entity_poly.pdbx_strand_id
1 'polypeptide(L)' 'IMAPVPKWTDPIGSDILKQIISRRVPQWPNGLRDYQLENIPRVLAGQNILVFTATGDGKSSFYDIPLL' A
#
# COMPACT_ATOMS: atom_id res chain seq x y z
N ILE A 1 15.39 -7.58 -25.80
CA ILE A 1 14.41 -6.61 -25.25
C ILE A 1 14.29 -6.94 -23.77
N MET A 2 14.62 -6.01 -22.87
CA MET A 2 14.47 -6.23 -21.43
C MET A 2 12.98 -6.21 -21.08
N ALA A 3 12.53 -7.15 -20.26
CA ALA A 3 11.16 -7.12 -19.75
C ALA A 3 10.94 -5.82 -18.94
N PRO A 4 9.74 -5.21 -19.00
CA PRO A 4 9.46 -4.01 -18.22
C PRO A 4 9.60 -4.30 -16.72
N VAL A 5 10.21 -3.37 -15.99
CA VAL A 5 10.33 -3.45 -14.54
C VAL A 5 8.95 -3.23 -13.92
N PRO A 6 8.44 -4.15 -13.07
CA PRO A 6 7.16 -3.99 -12.40
C PRO A 6 7.13 -2.74 -11.52
N LYS A 7 6.02 -2.01 -11.51
CA LYS A 7 5.81 -0.84 -10.65
C LYS A 7 4.85 -1.17 -9.52
N TRP A 8 4.96 -0.43 -8.41
CA TRP A 8 4.02 -0.56 -7.29
C TRP A 8 2.57 -0.30 -7.71
N THR A 9 2.34 0.63 -8.63
CA THR A 9 1.02 0.99 -9.14
C THR A 9 0.41 -0.03 -10.10
N ASP A 10 1.15 -1.06 -10.49
CA ASP A 10 0.63 -2.14 -11.34
C ASP A 10 -0.15 -3.16 -10.47
N PRO A 11 -1.04 -3.98 -11.05
CA PRO A 11 -1.77 -5.01 -10.30
C PRO A 11 -0.85 -5.95 -9.50
N ILE A 12 0.28 -6.34 -10.09
CA ILE A 12 1.29 -7.18 -9.43
C ILE A 12 1.89 -6.50 -8.19
N GLY A 13 2.06 -5.18 -8.21
CA GLY A 13 2.54 -4.42 -7.06
C GLY A 13 1.55 -4.45 -5.90
N SER A 14 0.25 -4.37 -6.20
CA SER A 14 -0.81 -4.50 -5.19
C SER A 14 -0.87 -5.90 -4.58
N ASP A 15 -0.67 -6.94 -5.38
CA ASP A 15 -0.64 -8.33 -4.88
C ASP A 15 0.57 -8.59 -4.00
N ILE A 16 1.74 -8.09 -4.39
CA ILE A 16 2.96 -8.13 -3.56
C ILE A 16 2.72 -7.38 -2.24
N LEU A 17 2.12 -6.19 -2.29
CA LEU A 17 1.81 -5.42 -1.09
C LEU A 17 0.91 -6.22 -0.14
N LYS A 18 -0.18 -6.82 -0.63
CA LYS A 18 -1.05 -7.69 0.19
C LYS A 18 -0.29 -8.84 0.85
N GLN A 19 0.64 -9.47 0.12
CA GLN A 19 1.49 -10.53 0.68
C GLN A 19 2.48 -10.02 1.73
N ILE A 20 3.04 -8.82 1.56
CA ILE A 20 3.88 -8.19 2.57
C ILE A 20 3.06 -7.93 3.83
N ILE A 21 1.88 -7.33 3.71
CA ILE A 21 1.01 -7.01 4.86
C ILE A 21 0.59 -8.27 5.61
N SER A 22 0.19 -9.33 4.91
CA SER A 22 -0.23 -10.58 5.58
C SER A 22 0.90 -11.24 6.37
N ARG A 23 2.16 -11.03 5.97
CA ARG A 23 3.34 -11.58 6.66
C ARG A 23 3.87 -10.66 7.76
N ARG A 24 3.83 -9.35 7.55
CA ARG A 24 4.49 -8.35 8.43
C ARG A 24 3.53 -7.73 9.45
N VAL A 25 2.24 -7.76 9.17
CA VAL A 25 1.18 -7.20 10.03
C VAL A 25 0.07 -8.24 10.25
N PRO A 26 0.39 -9.43 10.81
CA PRO A 26 -0.57 -10.54 10.95
C PRO A 26 -1.78 -10.20 11.83
N GLN A 27 -1.68 -9.16 12.67
CA GLN A 27 -2.79 -8.64 13.47
C GLN A 27 -3.87 -7.90 12.66
N TRP A 28 -3.66 -7.67 11.35
CA TRP A 28 -4.68 -7.12 10.44
C TRP A 28 -5.29 -8.26 9.62
N PRO A 29 -6.34 -8.94 10.11
CA PRO A 29 -6.86 -10.17 9.49
C PRO A 29 -7.44 -9.94 8.09
N ASN A 30 -7.94 -8.72 7.83
CA ASN A 30 -8.48 -8.31 6.54
C ASN A 30 -7.46 -7.51 5.71
N GLY A 31 -6.23 -7.34 6.18
CA GLY A 31 -5.21 -6.52 5.54
C GLY A 31 -5.59 -5.04 5.42
N LEU A 32 -5.19 -4.44 4.30
CA LEU A 32 -5.47 -3.04 3.97
C LEU A 32 -6.90 -2.86 3.47
N ARG A 33 -7.52 -1.72 3.82
CA ARG A 33 -8.79 -1.26 3.23
C ARG A 33 -8.56 -0.82 1.78
N ASP A 34 -9.63 -0.82 0.99
CA ASP A 34 -9.55 -0.48 -0.45
C ASP A 34 -8.88 0.87 -0.72
N TYR A 35 -9.26 1.91 0.03
CA TYR A 35 -8.68 3.24 -0.15
C TYR A 35 -7.19 3.30 0.24
N GLN A 36 -6.75 2.48 1.19
CA GLN A 36 -5.33 2.35 1.56
C GLN A 36 -4.57 1.62 0.45
N LEU A 37 -5.15 0.53 -0.07
CA LEU A 37 -4.59 -0.26 -1.16
C LEU A 37 -4.47 0.55 -2.47
N GLU A 38 -5.39 1.48 -2.72
CA GLU A 38 -5.31 2.39 -3.87
C GLU A 38 -4.15 3.39 -3.77
N ASN A 39 -3.87 3.88 -2.55
CA ASN A 39 -3.02 5.05 -2.34
C ASN A 39 -1.61 4.73 -1.83
N ILE A 40 -1.43 3.69 -1.01
CA ILE A 40 -0.10 3.27 -0.52
C ILE A 40 0.87 2.94 -1.67
N PRO A 41 0.47 2.24 -2.75
CA PRO A 41 1.34 2.02 -3.89
C PRO A 41 1.86 3.31 -4.56
N ARG A 42 1.08 4.40 -4.51
CA ARG A 42 1.50 5.71 -5.02
C ARG A 42 2.60 6.31 -4.15
N VAL A 43 2.48 6.18 -2.82
CA VAL A 43 3.54 6.57 -1.87
C VAL A 43 4.82 5.76 -2.09
N LEU A 44 4.69 4.43 -2.24
CA LEU A 44 5.83 3.54 -2.54
C LEU A 44 6.50 3.84 -3.90
N ALA A 45 5.73 4.39 -4.84
CA ALA A 45 6.25 4.89 -6.11
C ALA A 45 6.87 6.30 -6.02
N GLY A 46 6.97 6.88 -4.82
CA GLY A 46 7.55 8.20 -4.57
C GLY A 46 6.62 9.37 -4.92
N GLN A 47 5.32 9.13 -5.09
CA GLN A 47 4.35 10.19 -5.37
C GLN A 47 3.92 10.91 -4.09
N ASN A 48 3.78 12.23 -4.17
CA ASN A 48 3.16 13.02 -3.11
C ASN A 48 1.64 12.91 -3.22
N ILE A 49 0.96 12.54 -2.12
CA ILE A 49 -0.49 12.39 -2.08
C ILE A 49 -1.12 13.26 -0.98
N LEU A 50 -2.36 13.70 -1.22
CA LEU A 50 -3.21 14.36 -0.24
C LEU A 50 -4.47 13.51 -0.06
N VAL A 51 -4.70 13.02 1.16
CA VAL A 51 -5.84 12.14 1.48
C VAL A 51 -6.68 12.78 2.58
N PHE A 52 -7.97 12.96 2.31
CA PHE A 52 -8.95 13.38 3.29
C PHE A 52 -9.74 12.17 3.76
N THR A 53 -9.66 11.85 5.05
CA THR A 53 -10.47 10.78 5.65
C THR A 53 -10.80 11.10 7.11
N ALA A 54 -11.82 10.43 7.64
CA ALA A 54 -12.27 10.56 9.01
C ALA A 54 -11.19 10.12 10.02
N THR A 55 -11.29 10.66 11.23
CA THR A 55 -10.52 10.15 12.38
C THR A 55 -10.92 8.71 12.68
N GLY A 56 -9.93 7.85 12.93
CA GLY A 56 -10.13 6.41 13.14
C GLY A 56 -10.17 5.58 11.87
N ASP A 57 -10.10 6.19 10.68
CA ASP A 57 -10.20 5.44 9.41
C ASP A 57 -8.92 4.66 9.04
N GLY A 58 -7.84 4.84 9.80
CA GLY A 58 -6.58 4.12 9.59
C GLY A 58 -5.54 4.86 8.74
N LYS A 59 -5.66 6.18 8.59
CA LYS A 59 -4.73 7.02 7.80
C LYS A 59 -3.24 6.90 8.18
N SER A 60 -2.89 6.47 9.38
CA SER A 60 -1.48 6.26 9.77
C SER A 60 -0.78 5.23 8.90
N SER A 61 -1.51 4.30 8.29
CA SER A 61 -0.95 3.28 7.38
C SER A 61 -0.20 3.88 6.19
N PHE A 62 -0.51 5.11 5.76
CA PHE A 62 0.22 5.78 4.67
C PHE A 62 1.67 6.10 5.01
N TYR A 63 2.03 6.08 6.30
CA TYR A 63 3.38 6.31 6.79
C TYR A 63 4.01 5.02 7.30
N ASP A 64 3.25 4.20 8.02
CA ASP A 64 3.78 3.00 8.66
C ASP A 64 4.12 1.90 7.63
N ILE A 65 3.26 1.72 6.61
CA ILE A 65 3.45 0.65 5.62
C ILE A 65 4.64 0.87 4.70
N PRO A 66 4.90 2.09 4.18
CA PRO A 66 6.10 2.35 3.38
C PRO A 66 7.44 2.13 4.10
N LEU A 67 7.44 1.96 5.43
CA LEU A 67 8.63 1.72 6.25
C LEU A 67 8.93 0.23 6.52
N LEU A 68 8.04 -0.69 6.12
CA LEU A 68 8.17 -2.14 6.37
C LEU A 68 9.22 -2.85 5.51
#